data_AF-A0A6M3KH87-F1
#
_entry.id   AF-A0A6M3KH87-F1
#
_cell.length_a   1.000
_cell.length_b   1.000
_cell.length_c   1.000
_cell.angle_alpha   90.00
_cell.angle_beta   90.00
_cell.angle_gamma   90.00
#
_symmetry.space_group_name_H-M   'P 1'
#
loop_
_entity.id
_entity.type
_entity.pdbx_description
1 polymer ?
#
loop_
_entity_poly.entity_id
_entity_poly.type
_entity_poly.pdbx_seq_one_letter_code
_entity_poly.pdbx_strand_id
1 'polypeptide(L)'
;MIIPSTLKILGHEVFVIFNDRLELKTGLLGGFYGNTLEIELSPGLGESQMAETFMHELLEAVTFFLQLKDRGFEHDMLCQMSEMIFHIIRGNDLDFRKPNKIKELSTNAEVQEQAQEAEQEAEREKNVDG
;
A
#
# COMPACT_ATOMS: atom_id res chain seq x y z
N MET A 1 -3.74 -0.77 -11.30
CA MET A 1 -3.05 0.35 -10.60
C MET A 1 -2.57 1.35 -11.67
N ILE A 2 -2.64 2.67 -11.44
CA ILE A 2 -2.05 3.64 -12.38
C ILE A 2 -0.57 3.82 -12.01
N ILE A 3 0.33 3.43 -12.91
CA ILE A 3 1.77 3.59 -12.72
C ILE A 3 2.17 5.00 -13.21
N PRO A 4 2.75 5.84 -12.34
CA PRO A 4 3.18 7.17 -12.74
C PRO A 4 4.49 7.09 -13.54
N SER A 5 4.73 8.04 -14.43
CA SER A 5 6.00 8.15 -15.17
C SER A 5 7.17 8.66 -14.33
N THR A 6 6.88 9.25 -13.17
CA THR A 6 7.89 9.84 -12.28
C THR A 6 7.41 9.79 -10.84
N LEU A 7 8.34 9.59 -9.91
CA LEU A 7 8.14 9.47 -8.47
C LEU A 7 9.10 10.40 -7.72
N LYS A 8 8.73 10.82 -6.51
CA LYS A 8 9.67 11.43 -5.56
C LYS A 8 9.89 10.52 -4.37
N ILE A 9 11.13 10.11 -4.13
CA ILE A 9 11.53 9.25 -3.00
C ILE A 9 12.62 9.97 -2.21
N LEU A 10 12.33 10.33 -0.96
CA LEU A 10 13.25 11.07 -0.07
C LEU A 10 13.89 12.31 -0.73
N GLY A 11 13.14 13.00 -1.60
CA GLY A 11 13.61 14.19 -2.32
C GLY A 11 14.27 13.93 -3.67
N HIS A 12 14.52 12.67 -4.04
CA HIS A 12 15.05 12.28 -5.34
C HIS A 12 13.94 12.03 -6.36
N GLU A 13 14.12 12.50 -7.59
CA GLU A 13 13.23 12.16 -8.72
C GLU A 13 13.67 10.82 -9.32
N VAL A 14 12.73 9.88 -9.36
CA VAL A 14 12.91 8.54 -9.94
C VAL A 14 11.98 8.40 -11.13
N PHE A 15 12.52 7.98 -12.27
CA PHE A 15 11.78 7.84 -13.53
C PHE A 15 11.27 6.41 -13.69
N VAL A 16 10.03 6.27 -14.18
CA VAL A 16 9.47 4.96 -14.51
C VAL A 16 9.42 4.82 -16.03
N ILE A 17 10.13 3.82 -16.55
CA ILE A 17 10.36 3.62 -17.98
C ILE A 17 9.86 2.24 -18.36
N PHE A 18 9.14 2.14 -19.47
CA PHE A 18 8.79 0.85 -20.07
C PHE A 18 9.89 0.43 -21.04
N ASN A 19 10.55 -0.69 -20.78
CA ASN A 19 11.69 -1.17 -21.56
C ASN A 19 11.41 -2.57 -22.15
N ASP A 20 11.15 -2.62 -23.46
CA ASP A 20 10.92 -3.86 -24.21
C ASP A 20 12.10 -4.85 -24.15
N ARG A 21 13.29 -4.40 -23.73
CA ARG A 21 14.52 -5.20 -23.73
C ARG A 21 14.75 -6.00 -22.46
N LEU A 22 13.99 -5.74 -21.39
CA LEU A 22 14.11 -6.42 -20.09
C LEU A 22 13.88 -7.93 -20.24
N GLU A 23 12.74 -8.31 -20.82
CA GLU A 23 12.35 -9.70 -20.95
C GLU A 23 13.26 -10.45 -21.94
N LEU A 24 13.63 -9.80 -23.04
CA LEU A 24 14.43 -10.38 -24.12
C LEU A 24 15.87 -10.72 -23.73
N LYS A 25 16.45 -10.03 -22.75
CA LYS A 25 17.88 -10.17 -22.42
C LYS A 25 18.15 -10.91 -21.13
N THR A 26 17.27 -10.78 -20.14
CA THR A 26 17.57 -11.22 -18.78
C THR A 26 16.45 -12.05 -18.16
N GLY A 27 15.29 -12.19 -18.83
CA GLY A 27 14.10 -12.79 -18.22
C GLY A 27 13.57 -12.00 -17.02
N LEU A 28 14.02 -10.75 -16.85
CA LEU A 28 13.56 -9.86 -15.79
C LEU A 28 12.27 -9.17 -16.25
N LEU A 29 11.34 -9.01 -15.32
CA LEU A 29 10.08 -8.32 -15.55
C LEU A 29 10.17 -6.83 -15.20
N GLY A 30 11.13 -6.47 -14.34
CA GLY A 30 11.46 -5.11 -13.94
C GLY A 30 12.86 -5.01 -13.33
N GLY A 31 13.28 -3.78 -13.03
CA GLY A 31 14.52 -3.51 -12.31
C GLY A 31 14.65 -2.06 -11.87
N PHE A 32 15.13 -1.83 -10.65
CA PHE A 32 15.58 -0.52 -10.20
C PHE A 32 17.09 -0.32 -10.41
N TYR A 33 17.46 0.81 -11.01
CA TYR A 33 18.83 1.18 -11.33
C TYR A 33 19.26 2.43 -10.57
N GLY A 34 19.88 2.25 -9.40
CA GLY A 34 20.27 3.35 -8.51
C GLY A 34 21.25 4.38 -9.10
N ASN A 35 21.99 4.04 -10.17
CA ASN A 35 22.89 4.98 -10.85
C ASN A 35 22.16 5.99 -11.74
N THR A 36 21.06 5.55 -12.37
CA THR A 36 20.25 6.38 -13.28
C THR A 36 18.96 6.87 -12.63
N LEU A 37 18.62 6.34 -11.45
CA LEU A 37 17.35 6.60 -10.74
C LEU A 37 16.15 6.23 -11.60
N GLU A 38 16.23 5.04 -12.22
CA GLU A 38 15.21 4.52 -13.11
C GLU A 38 14.61 3.24 -12.54
N ILE A 39 13.29 3.14 -12.58
CA ILE A 39 12.55 1.88 -12.47
C ILE A 39 12.16 1.50 -13.90
N GLU A 40 12.69 0.39 -14.37
CA GLU A 40 12.30 -0.16 -15.66
C GLU A 40 11.27 -1.27 -15.47
N LEU A 41 10.27 -1.32 -16.36
CA LEU A 41 9.22 -2.35 -16.38
C LEU A 41 9.07 -2.93 -17.79
N SER A 42 8.83 -4.25 -17.89
CA SER A 42 8.47 -4.87 -19.17
C SER A 42 7.03 -4.46 -19.55
N PRO A 43 6.78 -3.89 -20.75
CA PRO A 43 5.44 -3.45 -21.15
C PRO A 43 4.47 -4.59 -21.48
N GLY A 44 4.95 -5.83 -21.59
CA GLY A 44 4.13 -7.01 -21.93
C GLY A 44 3.35 -7.62 -20.76
N LEU A 45 3.52 -7.11 -19.54
CA LEU A 45 2.94 -7.70 -18.33
C LEU A 45 1.43 -7.41 -18.24
N GLY A 46 0.67 -8.40 -17.75
CA GLY A 46 -0.73 -8.18 -17.36
C GLY A 46 -0.83 -7.16 -16.23
N GLU A 47 -1.95 -6.43 -16.11
CA GLU A 47 -2.09 -5.31 -15.17
C GLU A 47 -1.69 -5.67 -13.72
N SER A 48 -2.10 -6.85 -13.27
CA SER A 48 -1.76 -7.36 -11.93
C SER A 48 -0.26 -7.53 -11.74
N GLN A 49 0.38 -8.19 -12.70
CA GLN A 49 1.80 -8.50 -12.65
C GLN A 49 2.63 -7.22 -12.79
N MET A 50 2.23 -6.31 -13.68
CA MET A 50 2.84 -5.00 -13.82
C MET A 50 2.81 -4.21 -12.51
N ALA A 51 1.66 -4.22 -11.81
CA ALA A 51 1.50 -3.51 -10.55
C ALA A 51 2.36 -4.11 -9.43
N GLU A 52 2.45 -5.44 -9.38
CA GLU A 52 3.30 -6.17 -8.43
C GLU A 52 4.79 -5.90 -8.69
N THR A 53 5.23 -6.06 -9.94
CA THR A 53 6.61 -5.74 -10.36
C THR A 53 6.95 -4.30 -10.02
N PHE A 54 6.09 -3.34 -10.35
CA PHE A 54 6.29 -1.94 -10.00
C PHE A 54 6.44 -1.72 -8.48
N MET A 55 5.63 -2.40 -7.66
CA MET A 55 5.75 -2.32 -6.20
C MET A 55 7.07 -2.89 -5.69
N HIS A 56 7.53 -4.01 -6.25
CA HIS A 56 8.84 -4.57 -5.94
C HIS A 56 9.95 -3.58 -6.22
N GLU A 57 10.00 -3.03 -7.44
CA GLU A 57 11.05 -2.07 -7.83
C GLU A 57 10.98 -0.75 -7.05
N LEU A 58 9.77 -0.31 -6.69
CA LEU A 58 9.60 0.85 -5.82
C LEU A 58 10.24 0.62 -4.45
N LEU A 59 10.05 -0.57 -3.88
CA LEU A 59 10.67 -0.91 -2.60
C LEU A 59 12.19 -1.12 -2.75
N GLU A 60 12.69 -1.61 -3.88
CA GLU A 60 14.13 -1.58 -4.18
C GLU A 60 14.67 -0.16 -4.15
N ALA A 61 14.00 0.79 -4.80
CA ALA A 61 14.40 2.19 -4.75
C ALA A 61 14.42 2.75 -3.32
N VAL A 62 13.40 2.44 -2.51
CA VAL A 62 13.35 2.87 -1.09
C VAL A 62 14.49 2.25 -0.28
N THR A 63 14.74 0.94 -0.42
CA THR A 63 15.82 0.25 0.31
C THR A 63 17.20 0.79 -0.07
N PHE A 64 17.40 1.15 -1.34
CA PHE A 64 18.62 1.80 -1.84
C PHE A 64 18.86 3.14 -1.14
N PHE A 65 17.88 4.05 -1.16
CA PHE A 65 18.04 5.37 -0.55
C PHE A 65 18.22 5.32 0.98
N LEU A 66 17.61 4.34 1.64
CA LEU A 66 17.73 4.13 3.08
C LEU A 66 18.95 3.28 3.48
N GLN A 67 19.72 2.77 2.51
CA GLN A 67 20.86 1.88 2.71
C GLN A 67 20.50 0.68 3.62
N LEU A 68 19.32 0.10 3.41
CA LEU A 68 18.82 -0.94 4.31
C LEU A 68 19.61 -2.24 4.21
N LYS A 69 20.25 -2.50 3.06
CA LYS A 69 21.14 -3.65 2.90
C LYS A 69 22.30 -3.64 3.90
N ASP A 70 22.89 -2.47 4.16
CA ASP A 70 23.96 -2.31 5.16
C ASP A 70 23.47 -2.52 6.60
N ARG A 71 22.15 -2.63 6.78
CA ARG A 71 21.48 -2.88 8.07
C ARG A 71 20.89 -4.29 8.15
N GLY A 72 21.25 -5.18 7.22
CA GLY A 72 20.80 -6.58 7.19
C GLY A 72 19.42 -6.79 6.58
N PHE A 73 18.92 -5.82 5.80
CA PHE A 73 17.69 -5.98 5.02
C PHE A 73 18.01 -6.67 3.69
N GLU A 74 17.78 -7.98 3.64
CA GLU A 74 18.10 -8.81 2.47
C GLU A 74 17.01 -8.78 1.39
N HIS A 75 17.40 -9.09 0.15
CA HIS A 75 16.48 -9.09 -1.00
C HIS A 75 15.30 -10.06 -0.83
N ASP A 76 15.49 -11.22 -0.18
CA ASP A 76 14.37 -12.14 0.09
C ASP A 76 13.30 -11.52 1.01
N MET A 77 13.71 -10.67 1.96
CA MET A 77 12.78 -9.94 2.83
C MET A 77 12.00 -8.89 2.02
N LEU A 78 12.66 -8.27 1.04
CA LEU A 78 12.03 -7.32 0.13
C LEU A 78 10.94 -8.00 -0.70
N CYS A 79 11.24 -9.15 -1.32
CA CYS A 79 10.28 -9.91 -2.12
C CYS A 79 9.04 -10.27 -1.29
N GLN A 80 9.24 -10.79 -0.07
CA GLN A 80 8.12 -11.14 0.82
C GLN A 80 7.30 -9.90 1.21
N MET A 81 7.96 -8.77 1.50
CA MET A 81 7.27 -7.53 1.84
C MET A 81 6.50 -6.94 0.66
N SER A 82 7.06 -6.98 -0.55
CA SER A 82 6.41 -6.45 -1.76
C SER A 82 5.12 -7.23 -2.06
N GLU A 83 5.20 -8.56 -2.04
CA GLU A 83 4.04 -9.45 -2.16
C GLU A 83 3.00 -9.17 -1.07
N MET A 84 3.40 -9.17 0.20
CA MET A 84 2.48 -8.95 1.32
C MET A 84 1.75 -7.61 1.23
N ILE A 85 2.47 -6.52 0.93
CA ILE A 85 1.86 -5.19 0.78
C ILE A 85 0.91 -5.19 -0.43
N PHE A 86 1.29 -5.82 -1.54
CA PHE A 86 0.42 -5.92 -2.72
C PHE A 86 -0.89 -6.64 -2.41
N HIS A 87 -0.80 -7.77 -1.72
CA HIS A 87 -1.96 -8.54 -1.27
C HIS A 87 -2.84 -7.74 -0.30
N ILE A 88 -2.26 -6.99 0.64
CA ILE A 88 -3.02 -6.14 1.57
C ILE A 88 -3.78 -5.05 0.81
N ILE A 89 -3.09 -4.31 -0.08
CA ILE A 89 -3.70 -3.23 -0.86
C ILE A 89 -4.86 -3.77 -1.71
N ARG A 90 -4.62 -4.85 -2.44
CA ARG A 90 -5.62 -5.44 -3.33
C ARG A 90 -6.77 -6.11 -2.58
N GLY A 91 -6.48 -6.86 -1.53
CA GLY A 91 -7.47 -7.61 -0.77
C GLY A 91 -8.43 -6.71 0.03
N ASN A 92 -8.00 -5.48 0.34
CA ASN A 92 -8.80 -4.51 1.10
C ASN A 92 -9.29 -3.32 0.25
N ASP A 93 -9.09 -3.35 -1.08
CA ASP A 93 -9.46 -2.25 -1.99
C ASP A 93 -8.96 -0.86 -1.52
N LEU A 94 -7.70 -0.80 -1.06
CA LEU A 94 -7.14 0.44 -0.51
C LEU A 94 -6.85 1.45 -1.64
N ASP A 95 -7.58 2.58 -1.64
CA ASP A 95 -7.36 3.70 -2.56
C ASP A 95 -6.81 4.93 -1.82
N PHE A 96 -5.48 4.99 -1.67
CA PHE A 96 -4.78 6.07 -0.95
C PHE A 96 -4.87 7.45 -1.62
N ARG A 97 -5.49 7.57 -2.79
CA ARG A 97 -5.75 8.87 -3.45
C ARG A 97 -6.98 9.57 -2.88
N LYS A 98 -7.86 8.80 -2.24
CA LYS A 98 -9.03 9.34 -1.55
C LYS A 98 -8.63 9.48 -0.09
N PRO A 99 -8.89 10.64 0.56
CA PRO A 99 -8.76 10.70 2.01
C PRO A 99 -9.61 9.57 2.57
N ASN A 100 -8.99 8.70 3.37
CA ASN A 100 -9.71 7.62 4.04
C ASN A 100 -10.88 8.28 4.76
N LYS A 101 -12.09 7.97 4.29
CA LYS A 101 -13.28 8.17 5.09
C LYS A 101 -13.16 7.14 6.20
N ILE A 102 -12.41 7.47 7.24
CA ILE A 102 -12.56 6.84 8.55
C ILE A 102 -13.97 7.23 8.98
N LYS A 103 -14.96 6.54 8.42
CA LYS A 103 -16.37 6.76 8.65
C LYS A 103 -16.69 6.03 9.95
N GLU A 104 -17.03 6.82 10.97
CA GLU A 104 -18.22 6.57 11.79
C GLU A 104 -18.22 5.29 12.66
N LEU A 105 -17.08 4.65 12.91
CA LEU A 105 -17.02 3.55 13.90
C LEU A 105 -17.04 4.06 15.36
N SER A 106 -16.57 5.29 15.62
CA SER A 106 -16.67 5.87 16.97
C SER A 106 -18.10 6.35 17.28
N THR A 107 -18.80 6.94 16.30
CA THR A 107 -20.15 7.46 16.51
C THR A 107 -21.20 6.37 16.68
N ASN A 108 -21.07 5.21 16.03
CA ASN A 108 -22.07 4.15 16.20
C ASN A 108 -21.96 3.44 17.56
N ALA A 109 -20.75 3.27 18.09
CA ALA A 109 -20.56 2.69 19.42
C ALA A 109 -21.06 3.65 20.51
N GLU A 110 -20.72 4.94 20.44
CA GLU A 110 -21.18 5.96 21.39
C GLU A 110 -22.70 6.16 21.34
N VAL A 111 -23.31 6.14 20.13
CA VAL A 111 -24.76 6.27 19.99
C VAL A 111 -25.49 5.02 20.46
N GLN A 112 -24.91 3.82 20.30
CA GLN A 112 -25.49 2.57 20.83
C GLN A 112 -25.40 2.51 22.35
N GLU A 113 -24.30 2.96 22.94
CA GLU A 113 -24.11 3.00 24.39
C GLU A 113 -25.07 4.01 25.04
N GLN A 114 -25.20 5.22 24.47
CA GLN A 114 -26.16 6.22 24.95
C GLN A 114 -27.62 5.77 24.80
N ALA A 115 -27.95 5.04 23.73
CA ALA A 115 -29.30 4.50 23.56
C ALA A 115 -29.63 3.41 24.60
N GLN A 116 -28.66 2.56 24.95
CA GLN A 116 -28.83 1.54 25.98
C GLN A 116 -28.93 2.12 27.39
N GLU A 117 -28.16 3.17 27.70
CA GLU A 117 -28.26 3.87 29.00
C GLU A 117 -29.63 4.55 29.16
N ALA A 118 -30.12 5.24 28.12
CA ALA A 118 -31.43 5.90 28.15
C ALA A 118 -32.59 4.91 28.29
N GLU A 119 -32.49 3.72 27.67
CA GLU A 119 -33.51 2.67 27.78
C GLU A 119 -33.54 2.06 29.19
N GLN A 120 -32.38 1.82 29.80
CA GLN A 120 -32.28 1.33 31.19
C GLN A 120 -32.79 2.35 32.22
N GLU A 121 -32.58 3.64 32.00
CA GLU A 121 -33.06 4.69 32.89
C GLU A 121 -34.60 4.82 32.81
N ALA A 122 -35.17 4.76 31.61
CA ALA A 122 -36.62 4.78 31.41
C ALA A 122 -37.33 3.55 32.01
N GLU A 123 -36.69 2.37 32.03
CA GLU A 123 -37.22 1.18 32.70
C GLU A 123 -37.15 1.28 34.23
N ARG A 124 -36.12 1.95 34.78
CA ARG A 124 -36.04 2.20 36.23
C ARG A 124 -37.13 3.13 36.70
N GLU A 125 -37.41 4.22 35.97
CA GLU A 125 -38.45 5.18 36.32
C GLU A 125 -39.86 4.56 36.30
N LYS A 126 -40.13 3.63 35.38
CA LYS A 126 -41.43 2.93 35.31
C LYS A 126 -41.68 1.95 36.46
N ASN A 127 -40.64 1.51 37.17
CA ASN A 127 -40.74 0.56 38.27
C ASN A 127 -40.77 1.22 39.67
N VAL A 128 -40.71 2.55 39.75
CA VAL A 128 -40.71 3.30 41.03
C VAL A 128 -42.12 3.76 41.46
N ASP A 129 -43.08 3.79 40.54
CA ASP A 129 -44.49 4.19 40.80
C ASP A 129 -45.48 3.01 40.91
N GLY A 130 -44.99 1.77 41.10
CA GLY A 130 -45.78 0.55 41.25
C GLY A 130 -45.88 0.01 42.67
#